data_AF-A0A9W7L7B0-F1
#
_entry.id   AF-A0A9W7L7B0-F1
#
_cell.length_a   1.000
_cell.length_b   1.000
_cell.length_c   1.000
_cell.angle_alpha   90.00
_cell.angle_beta   90.00
_cell.angle_gamma   90.00
#
_symmetry.space_group_name_H-M   'P 1'
#
loop_
_entity.id
_entity.type
_entity.pdbx_description
1 polymer ?
#
loop_
_entity_poly.entity_id
_entity_poly.type
_entity_poly.pdbx_seq_one_letter_code
_entity_poly.pdbx_strand_id
1 'polypeptide(L)'
;MGNCTSTWDALNENKDAKIVLHPAVTRFDNLQSVHIEKIWRCFTARANSMAITRGEMLDYLSPLASQISGTSEPTIEAKKEYETHVFALFEHWTSLQNEEALRAIKSSNGSGSSDGSGSSESYVDFMELFYALVFTSKMKLAEKIEYLFMCIDCDFDGDIEFEEVVLGIKSCEAGLARMRGDTPAPERRIYDLSSEWFALAKTIDDSENISEDPFTLFCSEPKFPVFRVLSLYAEAEGSVDVDSDIDKEGGGNGDAIRHSLEDGDETAFASRTSGDQFMAVKVSEKIWRKANVRPVADALPLTNQFLHHRNNFCYAR
;
A
#
# COMPACT_ATOMS: atom_id res chain seq x y z
N MET A 1 15.26 -5.67 -28.87
CA MET A 1 14.91 -4.85 -27.69
C MET A 1 13.41 -5.00 -27.53
N GLY A 2 12.95 -5.79 -26.55
CA GLY A 2 11.52 -5.80 -26.24
C GLY A 2 11.15 -4.43 -25.67
N ASN A 3 10.06 -3.84 -26.14
CA ASN A 3 9.51 -2.65 -25.49
C ASN A 3 9.14 -3.05 -24.06
N CYS A 4 9.92 -2.60 -23.08
CA CYS A 4 9.57 -2.72 -21.68
C CYS A 4 8.52 -1.64 -21.40
N THR A 5 7.26 -1.96 -21.66
CA THR A 5 6.10 -1.14 -21.34
C THR A 5 5.88 -1.14 -19.83
N SER A 6 5.51 0.00 -19.23
CA SER A 6 5.13 0.01 -17.81
C SER A 6 3.85 -0.79 -17.59
N THR A 7 3.57 -1.17 -16.34
CA THR A 7 2.29 -1.77 -15.95
C THR A 7 1.15 -0.83 -16.30
N TRP A 8 1.34 0.48 -16.10
CA TRP A 8 0.39 1.51 -16.50
C TRP A 8 0.11 1.51 -18.01
N ASP A 9 1.14 1.43 -18.85
CA ASP A 9 0.99 1.38 -20.30
C ASP A 9 0.26 0.10 -20.73
N ALA A 10 0.70 -1.05 -20.24
CA ALA A 10 0.14 -2.36 -20.58
C ALA A 10 -1.36 -2.45 -20.23
N LEU A 11 -1.74 -1.94 -19.06
CA LEU A 11 -3.14 -1.92 -18.61
C LEU A 11 -3.98 -0.86 -19.33
N ASN A 12 -3.37 0.24 -19.76
CA ASN A 12 -4.04 1.25 -20.59
C ASN A 12 -4.19 0.84 -22.06
N GLU A 13 -3.37 -0.06 -22.59
CA GLU A 13 -3.51 -0.54 -23.97
C GLU A 13 -4.61 -1.60 -24.11
N ASN A 14 -4.76 -2.50 -23.12
CA ASN A 14 -5.70 -3.62 -23.20
C ASN A 14 -6.96 -3.40 -22.35
N LYS A 15 -8.11 -3.14 -23.00
CA LYS A 15 -9.38 -2.84 -22.31
C LYS A 15 -9.98 -4.05 -21.59
N ASP A 16 -9.60 -5.25 -22.00
CA ASP A 16 -10.02 -6.52 -21.40
C ASP A 16 -8.93 -7.09 -20.48
N ALA A 17 -7.97 -6.26 -20.05
CA ALA A 17 -6.90 -6.67 -19.17
C ALA A 17 -7.46 -7.24 -17.86
N LYS A 18 -7.10 -8.47 -17.55
CA LYS A 18 -7.35 -9.08 -16.24
C LYS A 18 -6.08 -9.06 -15.43
N ILE A 19 -6.18 -8.64 -14.17
CA ILE A 19 -5.06 -8.69 -13.23
C ILE A 19 -4.86 -10.15 -12.84
N VAL A 20 -3.69 -10.69 -13.18
CA VAL A 20 -3.27 -12.04 -12.76
C VAL A 20 -2.15 -11.86 -11.75
N LEU A 21 -2.40 -12.27 -10.52
CA LEU A 21 -1.43 -12.20 -9.43
C LEU A 21 -0.51 -13.42 -9.42
N HIS A 22 0.74 -13.21 -9.01
CA HIS A 22 1.69 -14.27 -8.76
C HIS A 22 1.23 -15.14 -7.57
N PRO A 23 1.43 -16.48 -7.59
CA PRO A 23 0.96 -17.37 -6.52
C PRO A 23 1.43 -17.01 -5.11
N ALA A 24 2.60 -16.39 -4.96
CA ALA A 24 3.10 -15.93 -3.67
C ALA A 24 2.28 -14.76 -3.07
N VAL A 25 1.51 -14.06 -3.92
CA VAL A 25 0.78 -12.83 -3.57
C VAL A 25 -0.70 -13.08 -3.35
N THR A 26 -1.26 -14.16 -3.89
CA THR A 26 -2.72 -14.42 -3.84
C THR A 26 -3.30 -14.52 -2.43
N ARG A 27 -2.50 -14.81 -1.40
CA ARG A 27 -2.93 -14.82 0.01
C ARG A 27 -3.02 -13.43 0.65
N PHE A 28 -2.40 -12.44 0.01
CA PHE A 28 -2.37 -11.02 0.40
C PHE A 28 -3.29 -10.17 -0.47
N ASP A 29 -4.08 -10.82 -1.33
CA ASP A 29 -5.12 -10.18 -2.11
C ASP A 29 -6.36 -9.93 -1.26
N ASN A 30 -7.25 -9.06 -1.74
CA ASN A 30 -8.58 -8.84 -1.20
C ASN A 30 -8.60 -8.36 0.28
N LEU A 31 -7.55 -7.65 0.71
CA LEU A 31 -7.44 -7.09 2.06
C LEU A 31 -8.50 -6.02 2.33
N GLN A 32 -9.02 -5.97 3.56
CA GLN A 32 -9.89 -4.88 4.02
C GLN A 32 -9.05 -3.62 4.32
N SER A 33 -9.66 -2.43 4.23
CA SER A 33 -9.02 -1.15 4.58
C SER A 33 -8.39 -1.19 5.98
N VAL A 34 -9.12 -1.76 6.96
CA VAL A 34 -8.63 -1.93 8.35
C VAL A 34 -7.32 -2.75 8.44
N HIS A 35 -7.07 -3.66 7.51
CA HIS A 35 -5.81 -4.40 7.48
C HIS A 35 -4.67 -3.53 6.96
N ILE A 36 -4.92 -2.77 5.89
CA ILE A 36 -3.96 -1.81 5.32
C ILE A 36 -3.55 -0.77 6.38
N GLU A 37 -4.51 -0.21 7.10
CA GLU A 37 -4.26 0.72 8.22
C GLU A 37 -3.37 0.10 9.29
N LYS A 38 -3.66 -1.13 9.70
CA LYS A 38 -2.88 -1.82 10.74
C LYS A 38 -1.46 -2.10 10.29
N ILE A 39 -1.24 -2.45 9.02
CA ILE A 39 0.10 -2.67 8.45
C ILE A 39 0.87 -1.36 8.45
N TRP A 40 0.27 -0.27 7.96
CA TRP A 40 0.88 1.07 7.97
C TRP A 40 1.26 1.51 9.39
N ARG A 41 0.38 1.29 10.37
CA ARG A 41 0.65 1.58 11.79
C ARG A 41 1.76 0.72 12.36
N CYS A 42 1.85 -0.55 11.97
CA CYS A 42 2.94 -1.42 12.42
C CYS A 42 4.29 -0.97 11.88
N PHE A 43 4.35 -0.54 10.63
CA PHE A 43 5.52 0.03 9.99
C PHE A 43 5.93 1.33 10.67
N THR A 44 5.06 2.34 10.67
CA THR A 44 5.36 3.69 11.22
C THR A 44 5.74 3.68 12.70
N ALA A 45 5.27 2.71 13.48
CA ALA A 45 5.63 2.58 14.89
C ALA A 45 7.03 2.00 15.14
N ARG A 46 7.65 1.32 14.16
CA ARG A 46 8.85 0.49 14.38
C ARG A 46 9.95 0.68 13.34
N ALA A 47 9.62 1.22 12.17
CA ALA A 47 10.53 1.29 11.05
C ALA A 47 11.65 2.29 11.31
N ASN A 48 12.88 1.83 11.08
CA ASN A 48 14.07 2.69 11.04
C ASN A 48 14.52 2.98 9.59
N SER A 49 13.91 2.31 8.62
CA SER A 49 14.22 2.38 7.19
C SER A 49 13.02 1.93 6.36
N MET A 50 12.98 2.35 5.09
CA MET A 50 12.05 1.81 4.08
C MET A 50 12.50 0.44 3.57
N ALA A 51 13.78 0.09 3.72
CA ALA A 51 14.30 -1.23 3.36
C ALA A 51 14.06 -2.20 4.52
N ILE A 52 13.15 -3.15 4.34
CA ILE A 52 12.72 -4.09 5.36
C ILE A 52 13.32 -5.48 5.14
N THR A 53 13.76 -6.09 6.24
CA THR A 53 14.22 -7.48 6.29
C THR A 53 13.06 -8.46 6.29
N ARG A 54 13.37 -9.74 6.13
CA ARG A 54 12.40 -10.83 6.24
C ARG A 54 11.68 -10.85 7.60
N GLY A 55 12.42 -10.58 8.68
CA GLY A 55 11.87 -10.53 10.03
C GLY A 55 10.93 -9.34 10.21
N GLU A 56 11.34 -8.15 9.74
CA GLU A 56 10.48 -6.96 9.79
C GLU A 56 9.21 -7.11 8.95
N MET A 57 9.28 -7.75 7.77
CA MET A 57 8.09 -8.05 6.98
C MET A 57 7.12 -8.97 7.75
N LEU A 58 7.64 -9.99 8.45
CA LEU A 58 6.83 -10.87 9.30
C LEU A 58 6.12 -10.10 10.43
N ASP A 59 6.82 -9.14 11.03
CA ASP A 59 6.25 -8.33 12.10
C ASP A 59 5.21 -7.33 11.58
N TYR A 60 5.50 -6.66 10.45
CA TYR A 60 4.62 -5.63 9.88
C TYR A 60 3.34 -6.20 9.29
N LEU A 61 3.40 -7.42 8.73
CA LEU A 61 2.24 -8.13 8.19
C LEU A 61 1.49 -8.96 9.24
N SER A 62 1.93 -8.95 10.50
CA SER A 62 1.26 -9.70 11.59
C SER A 62 -0.24 -9.41 11.76
N PRO A 63 -0.78 -8.22 11.42
CA PRO A 63 -2.23 -7.99 11.41
C PRO A 63 -3.01 -8.94 10.47
N LEU A 64 -2.33 -9.59 9.52
CA LEU A 64 -2.93 -10.51 8.55
C LEU A 64 -2.88 -11.98 8.99
N ALA A 65 -2.28 -12.30 10.15
CA ALA A 65 -1.97 -13.68 10.53
C ALA A 65 -3.21 -14.61 10.51
N SER A 66 -4.34 -14.16 11.04
CA SER A 66 -5.58 -14.95 11.05
C SER A 66 -6.19 -15.12 9.66
N GLN A 67 -6.12 -14.09 8.81
CA GLN A 67 -6.61 -14.15 7.44
C GLN A 67 -5.78 -15.12 6.60
N ILE A 68 -4.45 -15.02 6.69
CA ILE A 68 -3.52 -15.84 5.90
C ILE A 68 -3.59 -17.30 6.31
N SER A 69 -3.65 -17.57 7.62
CA SER A 69 -3.73 -18.93 8.15
C SER A 69 -5.14 -19.54 8.07
N GLY A 70 -6.17 -18.75 7.71
CA GLY A 70 -7.56 -19.21 7.65
C GLY A 70 -8.16 -19.61 9.00
N THR A 71 -7.55 -19.20 10.12
CA THR A 71 -8.01 -19.54 11.48
C THR A 71 -7.89 -18.34 12.40
N SER A 72 -8.90 -18.16 13.25
CA SER A 72 -8.90 -17.15 14.31
C SER A 72 -8.07 -17.57 15.53
N GLU A 73 -7.77 -18.86 15.68
CA GLU A 73 -7.05 -19.38 16.83
C GLU A 73 -5.53 -19.40 16.60
N PRO A 74 -4.73 -18.84 17.52
CA PRO A 74 -3.28 -18.84 17.42
C PRO A 74 -2.72 -20.21 17.79
N THR A 75 -2.69 -21.14 16.82
CA THR A 75 -2.03 -22.44 16.95
C THR A 75 -0.59 -22.38 16.44
N ILE A 76 0.22 -23.38 16.81
CA ILE A 76 1.60 -23.51 16.30
C ILE A 76 1.58 -23.70 14.78
N GLU A 77 0.62 -24.46 14.28
CA GLU A 77 0.40 -24.75 12.87
C GLU A 77 0.01 -23.48 12.10
N ALA A 78 -0.92 -22.68 12.64
CA ALA A 78 -1.35 -21.42 12.04
C ALA A 78 -0.18 -20.43 11.94
N LYS A 79 0.59 -20.29 13.02
CA LYS A 79 1.79 -19.45 13.03
C LYS A 79 2.78 -19.89 11.94
N LYS A 80 3.02 -21.20 11.79
CA LYS A 80 3.93 -21.74 10.78
C LYS A 80 3.41 -21.51 9.35
N GLU A 81 2.10 -21.63 9.13
CA GLU A 81 1.48 -21.34 7.83
C GLU A 81 1.61 -19.87 7.45
N TYR A 82 1.29 -18.96 8.39
CA TYR A 82 1.51 -17.52 8.22
C TYR A 82 2.96 -17.19 7.87
N GLU A 83 3.93 -17.69 8.65
CA GLU A 83 5.36 -17.50 8.41
C GLU A 83 5.78 -18.00 7.03
N THR A 84 5.29 -19.19 6.65
CA THR A 84 5.59 -19.79 5.33
C THR A 84 5.13 -18.87 4.20
N HIS A 85 3.93 -18.29 4.30
CA HIS A 85 3.40 -17.40 3.27
C HIS A 85 4.11 -16.05 3.21
N VAL A 86 4.46 -15.45 4.36
CA VAL A 86 5.23 -14.20 4.37
C VAL A 86 6.64 -14.41 3.82
N PHE A 87 7.28 -15.54 4.14
CA PHE A 87 8.60 -15.85 3.60
C PHE A 87 8.57 -16.10 2.09
N ALA A 88 7.54 -16.79 1.59
CA ALA A 88 7.35 -16.95 0.15
C ALA A 88 7.16 -15.60 -0.56
N LEU A 89 6.42 -14.67 0.05
CA LEU A 89 6.26 -13.30 -0.46
C LEU A 89 7.60 -12.55 -0.51
N PHE A 90 8.37 -12.63 0.56
CA PHE A 90 9.70 -12.00 0.66
C PHE A 90 10.68 -12.55 -0.38
N GLU A 91 10.74 -13.87 -0.51
CA GLU A 91 11.59 -14.57 -1.48
C GLU A 91 11.21 -14.21 -2.92
N HIS A 92 9.91 -14.12 -3.21
CA HIS A 92 9.42 -13.63 -4.49
C HIS A 92 9.93 -12.23 -4.80
N TRP A 93 9.71 -11.27 -3.88
CA TRP A 93 10.13 -9.88 -4.07
C TRP A 93 11.63 -9.74 -4.32
N THR A 94 12.44 -10.46 -3.54
CA THR A 94 13.90 -10.38 -3.60
C THR A 94 14.50 -11.13 -4.79
N SER A 95 13.84 -12.20 -5.25
CA SER A 95 14.26 -12.92 -6.45
C SER A 95 14.23 -12.03 -7.70
N LEU A 96 13.18 -11.21 -7.86
CA LEU A 96 13.04 -10.29 -8.99
C LEU A 96 14.11 -9.19 -8.98
N GLN A 97 14.46 -8.64 -7.79
CA GLN A 97 15.57 -7.68 -7.68
C GLN A 97 16.91 -8.29 -8.11
N ASN A 98 17.15 -9.55 -7.72
CA ASN A 98 18.38 -10.23 -8.09
C ASN A 98 18.45 -10.46 -9.59
N GLU A 99 17.34 -10.80 -10.24
CA GLU A 99 17.28 -10.91 -11.70
C GLU A 99 17.59 -9.58 -12.40
N GLU A 100 17.05 -8.47 -11.90
CA GLU A 100 17.33 -7.13 -12.42
C GLU A 100 18.81 -6.76 -12.29
N ALA A 101 19.39 -6.99 -11.11
CA ALA A 101 20.82 -6.76 -10.87
C ALA A 101 21.69 -7.60 -11.83
N LEU A 102 21.35 -8.87 -12.03
CA LEU A 102 22.04 -9.75 -12.98
C LEU A 102 21.88 -9.29 -14.43
N ARG A 103 20.71 -8.78 -14.83
CA ARG A 103 20.49 -8.20 -16.17
C ARG A 103 21.33 -6.94 -16.38
N ALA A 104 21.40 -6.07 -15.37
CA ALA A 104 22.20 -4.84 -15.41
C ALA A 104 23.70 -5.15 -15.59
N ILE A 105 24.24 -6.12 -14.84
CA ILE A 105 25.64 -6.56 -14.97
C ILE A 105 25.93 -7.15 -16.35
N LYS A 106 25.01 -7.97 -16.90
CA LYS A 106 25.17 -8.54 -18.25
C LYS A 106 25.15 -7.48 -19.35
N SER A 107 24.40 -6.39 -19.15
CA SER A 107 24.31 -5.28 -20.11
C SER A 107 25.58 -4.42 -20.15
N SER A 108 26.36 -4.39 -19.06
CA SER A 108 27.52 -3.49 -18.92
C SER A 108 28.88 -4.07 -19.38
N ASN A 109 28.93 -5.31 -19.88
CA ASN A 109 30.10 -5.92 -20.53
C ASN A 109 31.43 -5.74 -19.75
N GLY A 110 31.59 -6.46 -18.64
CA GLY A 110 32.85 -6.54 -17.90
C GLY A 110 33.04 -7.89 -17.23
N SER A 111 34.10 -8.60 -17.59
CA SER A 111 34.58 -9.81 -16.92
C SER A 111 34.97 -9.47 -15.47
N GLY A 112 34.07 -9.67 -14.54
CA GLY A 112 34.31 -9.55 -13.10
C GLY A 112 34.03 -10.87 -12.43
N SER A 113 35.07 -11.57 -11.99
CA SER A 113 34.97 -12.73 -11.10
C SER A 113 34.27 -12.32 -9.81
N SER A 114 33.13 -12.93 -9.49
CA SER A 114 32.46 -12.75 -8.20
C SER A 114 32.82 -13.91 -7.28
N ASP A 115 33.98 -13.81 -6.64
CA ASP A 115 34.30 -14.56 -5.43
C ASP A 115 33.84 -13.69 -4.26
N GLY A 116 32.81 -14.11 -3.52
CA GLY A 116 32.14 -13.24 -2.57
C GLY A 116 30.95 -13.87 -1.85
N SER A 117 31.19 -14.99 -1.19
CA SER A 117 30.30 -15.60 -0.19
C SER A 117 30.18 -14.69 1.06
N GLY A 118 29.53 -13.54 0.92
CA GLY A 118 28.88 -12.85 2.03
C GLY A 118 27.38 -12.96 1.78
N SER A 119 26.61 -13.50 2.74
CA SER A 119 25.16 -13.41 2.65
C SER A 119 24.79 -11.93 2.76
N SER A 120 24.72 -11.24 1.62
CA SER A 120 24.12 -9.92 1.56
C SER A 120 22.68 -10.10 2.02
N GLU A 121 22.38 -9.54 3.18
CA GLU A 121 21.01 -9.50 3.67
C GLU A 121 20.14 -8.88 2.57
N SER A 122 19.10 -9.60 2.17
CA SER A 122 18.17 -9.12 1.15
C SER A 122 17.15 -8.21 1.82
N TYR A 123 16.65 -7.23 1.09
CA TYR A 123 15.68 -6.28 1.61
C TYR A 123 14.55 -6.07 0.60
N VAL A 124 13.37 -5.73 1.12
CA VAL A 124 12.23 -5.29 0.34
C VAL A 124 12.02 -3.81 0.61
N ASP A 125 11.72 -3.02 -0.42
CA ASP A 125 11.24 -1.66 -0.21
C ASP A 125 9.78 -1.74 0.29
N PHE A 126 9.53 -1.22 1.48
CA PHE A 126 8.20 -1.25 2.10
C PHE A 126 7.17 -0.48 1.28
N MET A 127 7.53 0.64 0.63
CA MET A 127 6.58 1.40 -0.17
C MET A 127 6.15 0.60 -1.41
N GLU A 128 7.06 -0.14 -2.04
CA GLU A 128 6.71 -1.07 -3.13
C GLU A 128 5.69 -2.12 -2.66
N LEU A 129 5.94 -2.75 -1.51
CA LEU A 129 5.01 -3.72 -0.93
C LEU A 129 3.67 -3.06 -0.56
N PHE A 130 3.72 -1.89 0.07
CA PHE A 130 2.53 -1.23 0.59
C PHE A 130 1.60 -0.76 -0.53
N TYR A 131 2.14 -0.15 -1.59
CA TYR A 131 1.36 0.16 -2.79
C TYR A 131 0.72 -1.09 -3.39
N ALA A 132 1.47 -2.18 -3.50
CA ALA A 132 0.96 -3.45 -3.96
C ALA A 132 -0.28 -3.89 -3.15
N LEU A 133 -0.17 -3.91 -1.82
CA LEU A 133 -1.26 -4.29 -0.91
C LEU A 133 -2.46 -3.34 -1.01
N VAL A 134 -2.25 -2.03 -1.14
CA VAL A 134 -3.32 -1.03 -1.35
C VAL A 134 -4.06 -1.31 -2.65
N PHE A 135 -3.34 -1.61 -3.73
CA PHE A 135 -3.96 -1.86 -5.03
C PHE A 135 -4.68 -3.20 -5.09
N THR A 136 -4.22 -4.24 -4.41
CA THR A 136 -4.93 -5.54 -4.32
C THR A 136 -5.93 -5.62 -3.17
N SER A 137 -6.17 -4.55 -2.42
CA SER A 137 -7.19 -4.54 -1.38
C SER A 137 -8.61 -4.48 -1.97
N LYS A 138 -9.62 -4.81 -1.15
CA LYS A 138 -11.05 -4.60 -1.41
C LYS A 138 -11.52 -3.15 -1.26
N MET A 139 -10.59 -2.22 -1.09
CA MET A 139 -10.90 -0.80 -0.93
C MET A 139 -11.59 -0.25 -2.17
N LYS A 140 -12.50 0.70 -1.97
CA LYS A 140 -13.13 1.44 -3.06
C LYS A 140 -12.11 2.37 -3.72
N LEU A 141 -12.38 2.78 -4.96
CA LEU A 141 -11.52 3.69 -5.72
C LEU A 141 -11.12 4.93 -4.91
N ALA A 142 -12.09 5.58 -4.26
CA ALA A 142 -11.85 6.78 -3.46
C ALA A 142 -10.87 6.54 -2.31
N GLU A 143 -11.00 5.42 -1.60
CA GLU A 143 -10.07 5.04 -0.53
C GLU A 143 -8.67 4.75 -1.09
N LYS A 144 -8.56 4.07 -2.25
CA LYS A 144 -7.25 3.83 -2.88
C LYS A 144 -6.57 5.14 -3.29
N ILE A 145 -7.33 6.12 -3.78
CA ILE A 145 -6.82 7.46 -4.13
C ILE A 145 -6.28 8.19 -2.90
N GLU A 146 -7.01 8.13 -1.77
CA GLU A 146 -6.56 8.73 -0.51
C GLU A 146 -5.22 8.15 -0.05
N TYR A 147 -5.07 6.83 -0.09
CA TYR A 147 -3.80 6.17 0.25
C TYR A 147 -2.70 6.49 -0.76
N LEU A 148 -3.03 6.55 -2.05
CA LEU A 148 -2.07 6.91 -3.08
C LEU A 148 -1.53 8.33 -2.85
N PHE A 149 -2.41 9.29 -2.55
CA PHE A 149 -2.01 10.65 -2.18
C PHE A 149 -1.10 10.65 -0.96
N MET A 150 -1.53 10.04 0.15
CA MET A 150 -0.75 9.96 1.39
C MET A 150 0.62 9.30 1.21
N CYS A 151 0.76 8.35 0.29
CA CYS A 151 2.03 7.70 0.03
C CYS A 151 2.94 8.50 -0.91
N ILE A 152 2.37 9.29 -1.81
CA ILE A 152 3.13 10.19 -2.70
C ILE A 152 3.60 11.41 -1.91
N ASP A 153 2.70 12.09 -1.18
CA ASP A 153 2.99 13.17 -0.23
C ASP A 153 3.76 12.60 0.97
N CYS A 154 5.08 12.47 0.80
CA CYS A 154 5.90 11.62 1.65
C CYS A 154 6.50 12.38 2.84
N ASP A 155 6.37 13.71 2.86
CA ASP A 155 6.67 14.56 4.00
C ASP A 155 5.42 15.06 4.74
N PHE A 156 4.23 14.78 4.19
CA PHE A 156 2.91 15.04 4.77
C PHE A 156 2.62 16.53 4.93
N ASP A 157 3.14 17.36 4.03
CA ASP A 157 2.87 18.79 4.01
C ASP A 157 1.54 19.14 3.31
N GLY A 158 0.98 18.18 2.56
CA GLY A 158 -0.28 18.29 1.84
C GLY A 158 -0.16 18.77 0.39
N ASP A 159 1.06 18.94 -0.13
CA ASP A 159 1.35 19.48 -1.44
C ASP A 159 2.40 18.61 -2.17
N ILE A 160 1.96 17.82 -3.15
CA ILE A 160 2.84 16.89 -3.87
C ILE A 160 3.77 17.63 -4.83
N GLU A 161 5.08 17.46 -4.65
CA GLU A 161 6.13 17.93 -5.57
C GLU A 161 6.40 16.93 -6.70
N PHE A 162 7.09 17.38 -7.77
CA PHE A 162 7.39 16.51 -8.91
C PHE A 162 8.27 15.32 -8.52
N GLU A 163 9.28 15.55 -7.70
CA GLU A 163 10.19 14.54 -7.17
C GLU A 163 9.44 13.46 -6.38
N GLU A 164 8.41 13.85 -5.65
CA GLU A 164 7.54 12.94 -4.91
C GLU A 164 6.68 12.09 -5.84
N VAL A 165 6.16 12.67 -6.93
CA VAL A 165 5.48 11.90 -7.99
C VAL A 165 6.43 10.87 -8.60
N VAL A 166 7.69 11.23 -8.85
CA VAL A 166 8.70 10.29 -9.38
C VAL A 166 8.93 9.13 -8.41
N LEU A 167 9.13 9.42 -7.13
CA LEU A 167 9.35 8.39 -6.11
C LEU A 167 8.12 7.50 -5.90
N GLY A 168 6.94 8.10 -5.76
CA GLY A 168 5.70 7.38 -5.56
C GLY A 168 5.34 6.48 -6.74
N ILE A 169 5.46 6.98 -7.98
CA ILE A 169 5.23 6.16 -9.19
C ILE A 169 6.28 5.06 -9.32
N LYS A 170 7.55 5.32 -8.99
CA LYS A 170 8.60 4.29 -9.00
C LYS A 170 8.24 3.14 -8.06
N SER A 171 7.90 3.44 -6.80
CA SER A 171 7.53 2.42 -5.82
C SER A 171 6.22 1.72 -6.20
N CYS A 172 5.23 2.47 -6.69
CA CYS A 172 3.96 1.90 -7.11
C CYS A 172 4.13 0.94 -8.30
N GLU A 173 4.82 1.35 -9.37
CA GLU A 173 5.09 0.51 -10.54
C GLU A 173 5.88 -0.74 -10.16
N ALA A 174 6.91 -0.62 -9.33
CA ALA A 174 7.68 -1.76 -8.86
C ALA A 174 6.84 -2.73 -8.03
N GLY A 175 5.98 -2.23 -7.15
CA GLY A 175 5.01 -3.04 -6.41
C GLY A 175 4.05 -3.79 -7.33
N LEU A 176 3.40 -3.09 -8.26
CA LEU A 176 2.43 -3.66 -9.20
C LEU A 176 3.07 -4.71 -10.12
N ALA A 177 4.25 -4.43 -10.67
CA ALA A 177 4.99 -5.37 -11.51
C ALA A 177 5.33 -6.64 -10.73
N ARG A 178 5.87 -6.51 -9.52
CA ARG A 178 6.23 -7.67 -8.68
C ARG A 178 5.02 -8.48 -8.27
N MET A 179 3.87 -7.87 -8.01
CA MET A 179 2.65 -8.62 -7.76
C MET A 179 2.23 -9.52 -8.91
N ARG A 180 2.54 -9.12 -10.14
CA ARG A 180 2.27 -9.88 -11.36
C ARG A 180 3.39 -10.87 -11.73
N GLY A 181 4.50 -10.83 -10.99
CA GLY A 181 5.71 -11.62 -11.30
C GLY A 181 6.55 -11.03 -12.43
N ASP A 182 6.31 -9.76 -12.78
CA ASP A 182 7.05 -9.02 -13.79
C ASP A 182 8.17 -8.18 -13.15
N THR A 183 9.13 -7.76 -13.97
CA THR A 183 10.15 -6.78 -13.55
C THR A 183 9.64 -5.35 -13.78
N PRO A 184 9.79 -4.41 -12.82
CA PRO A 184 9.47 -2.99 -13.01
C PRO A 184 9.98 -2.37 -14.32
N ALA A 185 9.26 -1.33 -14.75
CA ALA A 185 9.66 -0.53 -15.89
C ALA A 185 11.03 0.17 -15.67
N PRO A 186 11.80 0.40 -16.74
CA PRO A 186 13.06 1.16 -16.64
C PRO A 186 12.85 2.57 -16.09
N GLU A 187 13.81 3.09 -15.33
CA GLU A 187 13.71 4.41 -14.67
C GLU A 187 13.36 5.55 -15.63
N ARG A 188 13.87 5.51 -16.86
CA ARG A 188 13.52 6.52 -17.88
C ARG A 188 12.02 6.53 -18.15
N ARG A 189 11.37 5.37 -18.27
CA ARG A 189 9.92 5.31 -18.51
C ARG A 189 9.14 5.77 -17.29
N ILE A 190 9.62 5.46 -16.08
CA ILE A 190 9.04 5.98 -14.84
C ILE A 190 9.05 7.51 -14.86
N TYR A 191 10.20 8.12 -15.16
CA TYR A 191 10.32 9.58 -15.24
C TYR A 191 9.39 10.19 -16.29
N ASP A 192 9.33 9.60 -17.48
CA ASP A 192 8.43 10.05 -18.55
C ASP A 192 6.95 9.98 -18.08
N LEU A 193 6.54 8.88 -17.44
CA LEU A 193 5.20 8.71 -16.88
C LEU A 193 4.90 9.73 -15.77
N SER A 194 5.85 9.97 -14.86
CA SER A 194 5.73 10.97 -13.80
C SER A 194 5.57 12.38 -14.37
N SER A 195 6.33 12.72 -15.41
CA SER A 195 6.21 14.01 -16.10
C SER A 195 4.84 14.17 -16.76
N GLU A 196 4.35 13.12 -17.41
CA GLU A 196 2.99 13.09 -18.00
C GLU A 196 1.92 13.28 -16.92
N TRP A 197 2.00 12.56 -15.80
CA TRP A 197 1.04 12.65 -14.70
C TRP A 197 1.04 14.03 -14.04
N PHE A 198 2.21 14.55 -13.72
CA PHE A 198 2.35 15.86 -13.09
C PHE A 198 1.79 16.95 -14.00
N ALA A 199 2.12 16.91 -15.30
CA ALA A 199 1.59 17.86 -16.27
C ALA A 199 0.06 17.77 -16.42
N LEU A 200 -0.52 16.57 -16.40
CA LEU A 200 -1.96 16.36 -16.49
C LEU A 200 -2.69 16.84 -15.23
N ALA A 201 -2.19 16.52 -14.03
CA ALA A 201 -2.76 17.01 -12.78
C ALA A 201 -2.72 18.56 -12.74
N LYS A 202 -1.64 19.16 -13.24
CA LYS A 202 -1.47 20.60 -13.37
C LYS A 202 -2.42 21.30 -14.36
N THR A 203 -3.18 20.53 -15.16
CA THR A 203 -4.27 21.09 -15.97
C THR A 203 -5.55 21.34 -15.17
N ILE A 204 -5.66 20.76 -13.98
CA ILE A 204 -6.77 20.96 -13.05
C ILE A 204 -6.51 22.18 -12.17
N ASP A 205 -5.27 22.30 -11.67
CA ASP A 205 -4.79 23.43 -10.86
C ASP A 205 -3.36 23.79 -11.30
N ASP A 206 -3.10 25.08 -11.57
CA ASP A 206 -1.80 25.55 -12.03
C ASP A 206 -0.83 25.92 -10.90
N SER A 207 -1.20 25.68 -9.64
CA SER A 207 -0.35 25.78 -8.44
C SER A 207 0.96 25.00 -8.57
N GLU A 208 2.08 25.53 -8.09
CA GLU A 208 3.43 24.91 -8.22
C GLU A 208 3.43 23.41 -7.91
N ASN A 209 2.82 23.04 -6.77
CA ASN A 209 2.64 21.67 -6.29
C ASN A 209 1.17 21.21 -6.44
N ILE A 210 0.93 19.90 -6.30
CA ILE A 210 -0.40 19.30 -6.46
C ILE A 210 -1.00 19.01 -5.08
N SER A 211 -2.04 19.75 -4.70
CA SER A 211 -2.78 19.49 -3.45
C SER A 211 -3.75 18.29 -3.57
N GLU A 212 -4.32 17.87 -2.44
CA GLU A 212 -5.23 16.70 -2.33
C GLU A 212 -6.42 16.76 -3.30
N ASP A 213 -7.07 17.92 -3.44
CA ASP A 213 -8.28 18.07 -4.27
C ASP A 213 -7.97 17.91 -5.78
N PRO A 214 -7.01 18.63 -6.39
CA PRO A 214 -6.57 18.41 -7.77
C PRO A 214 -6.08 16.99 -8.02
N PHE A 215 -5.33 16.40 -7.09
CA PHE A 215 -4.85 15.02 -7.22
C PHE A 215 -6.02 14.03 -7.25
N THR A 216 -7.00 14.21 -6.37
CA THR A 216 -8.19 13.37 -6.28
C THR A 216 -9.01 13.45 -7.57
N LEU A 217 -9.19 14.65 -8.14
CA LEU A 217 -9.86 14.82 -9.43
C LEU A 217 -9.08 14.18 -10.57
N PHE A 218 -7.76 14.34 -10.61
CA PHE A 218 -6.88 13.71 -11.59
C PHE A 218 -7.03 12.18 -11.58
N CYS A 219 -7.10 11.57 -10.40
CA CYS A 219 -7.21 10.13 -10.25
C CYS A 219 -8.63 9.56 -10.45
N SER A 220 -9.67 10.38 -10.26
CA SER A 220 -11.07 9.94 -10.28
C SER A 220 -11.81 10.22 -11.59
N GLU A 221 -11.27 11.07 -12.48
CA GLU A 221 -11.92 11.38 -13.75
C GLU A 221 -11.55 10.41 -14.89
N PRO A 222 -12.54 9.81 -15.59
CA PRO A 222 -12.29 8.82 -16.66
C PRO A 222 -11.48 9.30 -17.86
N LYS A 223 -11.32 10.62 -18.02
CA LYS A 223 -10.52 11.19 -19.11
C LYS A 223 -9.02 11.02 -18.90
N PHE A 224 -8.58 10.77 -17.67
CA PHE A 224 -7.16 10.62 -17.35
C PHE A 224 -6.73 9.13 -17.38
N PRO A 225 -5.53 8.81 -17.90
CA PRO A 225 -5.06 7.43 -17.98
C PRO A 225 -4.91 6.73 -16.61
N VAL A 226 -4.65 7.48 -15.55
CA VAL A 226 -4.52 6.96 -14.18
C VAL A 226 -5.81 6.31 -13.68
N PHE A 227 -6.96 6.93 -13.99
CA PHE A 227 -8.27 6.44 -13.56
C PHE A 227 -8.49 5.00 -13.96
N ARG A 228 -8.21 4.67 -15.22
CA ARG A 228 -8.47 3.33 -15.75
C ARG A 228 -7.72 2.25 -14.98
N VAL A 229 -6.45 2.48 -14.68
CA VAL A 229 -5.64 1.51 -13.94
C VAL A 229 -6.15 1.39 -12.51
N LEU A 230 -6.45 2.50 -11.84
CA LEU A 230 -7.03 2.47 -10.51
C LEU A 230 -8.39 1.73 -10.48
N SER A 231 -9.25 1.97 -11.47
CA SER A 231 -10.54 1.28 -11.63
C SER A 231 -10.37 -0.21 -11.82
N LEU A 232 -9.41 -0.67 -12.63
CA LEU A 232 -9.14 -2.11 -12.78
C LEU A 232 -8.81 -2.79 -11.45
N TYR A 233 -8.06 -2.11 -10.57
CA TYR A 233 -7.72 -2.61 -9.24
C TYR A 233 -8.82 -2.39 -8.19
N ALA A 234 -9.78 -1.50 -8.44
CA ALA A 234 -10.96 -1.30 -7.59
C ALA A 234 -12.11 -2.26 -7.95
N GLU A 235 -12.21 -2.69 -9.21
CA GLU A 235 -13.28 -3.54 -9.74
C GLU A 235 -12.88 -5.01 -9.87
N ALA A 236 -11.63 -5.38 -9.57
CA ALA A 236 -11.18 -6.77 -9.56
C ALA A 236 -12.03 -7.61 -8.58
N GLU A 237 -12.87 -8.49 -9.14
CA GLU A 237 -13.96 -9.24 -8.51
C GLU A 237 -13.78 -9.58 -7.01
N GLY A 238 -14.61 -8.96 -6.18
CA GLY A 238 -14.65 -9.19 -4.72
C GLY A 238 -15.46 -8.15 -3.93
N SER A 239 -15.71 -6.97 -4.52
CA SER A 239 -16.64 -5.97 -4.01
C SER A 239 -18.05 -6.21 -4.54
N VAL A 240 -18.69 -7.30 -4.11
CA VAL A 240 -20.15 -7.32 -4.15
C VAL A 240 -20.59 -6.30 -3.10
N ASP A 241 -21.17 -5.18 -3.52
CA ASP A 241 -21.89 -4.26 -2.62
C ASP A 241 -23.09 -5.06 -2.04
N VAL A 242 -22.86 -5.76 -0.93
CA VAL A 242 -23.90 -6.50 -0.19
C VAL A 242 -24.96 -5.53 0.37
N ASP A 243 -24.70 -4.22 0.35
CA ASP A 243 -25.62 -3.19 0.83
C ASP A 243 -26.61 -2.68 -0.24
N SER A 244 -26.53 -3.15 -1.49
CA SER A 244 -27.40 -2.63 -2.56
C SER A 244 -28.69 -3.42 -2.83
N ASP A 245 -28.90 -4.58 -2.20
CA ASP A 245 -30.04 -5.46 -2.49
C ASP A 245 -30.87 -5.92 -1.26
N ILE A 246 -30.75 -5.25 -0.09
CA ILE A 246 -31.56 -5.62 1.09
C ILE A 246 -33.01 -5.10 1.08
N ASP A 247 -33.39 -4.24 0.13
CA ASP A 247 -34.77 -3.75 0.02
C ASP A 247 -35.47 -4.19 -1.29
N LYS A 248 -35.54 -5.50 -1.56
CA LYS A 248 -36.60 -6.06 -2.40
C LYS A 248 -37.16 -7.34 -1.81
N GLU A 249 -38.37 -7.20 -1.29
CA GLU A 249 -39.24 -8.24 -0.78
C GLU A 249 -39.42 -9.43 -1.73
N GLY A 250 -39.50 -10.63 -1.15
CA GLY A 250 -40.57 -11.56 -1.49
C GLY A 250 -40.18 -12.86 -2.20
N GLY A 251 -39.97 -13.91 -1.41
CA GLY A 251 -40.55 -15.22 -1.72
C GLY A 251 -39.59 -16.41 -1.89
N GLY A 252 -39.64 -17.34 -0.92
CA GLY A 252 -39.63 -18.77 -1.23
C GLY A 252 -38.48 -19.62 -0.67
N ASN A 253 -38.72 -20.19 0.52
CA ASN A 253 -38.32 -21.52 1.02
C ASN A 253 -36.88 -22.02 0.91
N GLY A 254 -36.31 -22.36 2.08
CA GLY A 254 -35.22 -23.33 2.18
C GLY A 254 -34.52 -23.38 3.55
N ASP A 255 -35.21 -23.90 4.56
CA ASP A 255 -34.76 -24.41 5.86
C ASP A 255 -33.25 -24.52 6.15
N ALA A 256 -32.80 -23.93 7.27
CA ALA A 256 -32.43 -24.68 8.49
C ALA A 256 -31.80 -23.78 9.58
N ILE A 257 -32.66 -23.33 10.50
CA ILE A 257 -32.54 -23.42 11.96
C ILE A 257 -31.12 -23.37 12.58
N ARG A 258 -30.83 -22.33 13.38
CA ARG A 258 -30.31 -22.52 14.74
C ARG A 258 -30.71 -21.38 15.70
N HIS A 259 -31.06 -21.83 16.90
CA HIS A 259 -31.77 -21.14 17.96
C HIS A 259 -31.06 -19.93 18.56
N SER A 260 -31.89 -18.93 18.88
CA SER A 260 -31.66 -17.86 19.84
C SER A 260 -31.31 -18.37 21.24
N LEU A 261 -30.44 -17.64 21.92
CA LEU A 261 -30.53 -17.36 23.35
C LEU A 261 -30.28 -15.86 23.53
N GLU A 262 -31.22 -15.24 24.23
CA GLU A 262 -31.35 -13.82 24.49
C GLU A 262 -30.49 -13.35 25.68
N ASP A 263 -30.44 -12.02 25.77
CA ASP A 263 -30.33 -11.17 26.96
C ASP A 263 -28.95 -10.77 27.51
N GLY A 264 -28.79 -9.45 27.65
CA GLY A 264 -28.33 -8.92 28.93
C GLY A 264 -27.42 -7.69 28.92
N ASP A 265 -28.04 -6.53 28.66
CA ASP A 265 -27.98 -5.35 29.54
C ASP A 265 -26.82 -4.35 29.51
N GLU A 266 -27.24 -3.11 29.71
CA GLU A 266 -26.59 -1.81 29.67
C GLU A 266 -25.64 -1.58 30.87
N THR A 267 -24.72 -0.61 30.75
CA THR A 267 -24.71 0.60 31.61
C THR A 267 -23.48 1.49 31.38
N ALA A 268 -23.75 2.80 31.33
CA ALA A 268 -22.81 3.91 31.24
C ALA A 268 -22.30 4.35 32.63
N PHE A 269 -21.19 5.12 32.71
CA PHE A 269 -21.05 6.24 33.67
C PHE A 269 -19.89 7.20 33.32
N ALA A 270 -20.13 8.51 33.53
CA ALA A 270 -19.22 9.66 33.41
C ALA A 270 -18.25 9.76 34.63
N SER A 271 -17.30 10.69 34.87
CA SER A 271 -17.05 12.09 34.48
C SER A 271 -15.73 12.60 35.14
N ARG A 272 -14.98 13.50 34.47
CA ARG A 272 -14.13 14.68 34.92
C ARG A 272 -13.03 14.49 36.01
N THR A 273 -11.85 15.17 35.98
CA THR A 273 -11.57 16.63 36.00
C THR A 273 -10.10 17.01 35.66
N SER A 274 -9.92 18.22 35.07
CA SER A 274 -8.83 19.25 35.11
C SER A 274 -7.37 18.87 35.48
N GLY A 275 -6.30 19.44 34.93
CA GLY A 275 -6.07 20.58 34.04
C GLY A 275 -4.57 20.99 34.14
N ASP A 276 -3.96 21.44 33.05
CA ASP A 276 -3.06 22.63 32.98
C ASP A 276 -2.43 22.77 31.58
N GLN A 277 -2.34 24.02 31.14
CA GLN A 277 -1.88 24.46 29.82
C GLN A 277 -0.36 24.63 29.78
N PHE A 278 0.27 24.14 28.69
CA PHE A 278 1.43 24.80 28.09
C PHE A 278 1.25 24.85 26.56
N MET A 279 1.50 26.04 26.00
CA MET A 279 1.36 26.35 24.58
C MET A 279 2.46 25.66 23.77
N ALA A 280 2.07 24.76 22.87
CA ALA A 280 2.89 24.30 21.76
C ALA A 280 2.00 24.22 20.51
N VAL A 281 2.53 24.74 19.41
CA VAL A 281 1.86 25.01 18.13
C VAL A 281 1.24 23.74 17.55
N LYS A 282 -0.09 23.77 17.34
CA LYS A 282 -0.88 22.69 16.73
C LYS A 282 -0.68 22.66 15.22
N VAL A 283 0.02 21.64 14.73
CA VAL A 283 -0.10 21.13 13.35
C VAL A 283 -0.25 19.61 13.45
N SER A 284 -1.45 19.11 13.79
CA SER A 284 -1.81 17.69 13.64
C SER A 284 -3.30 17.34 13.78
N GLU A 285 -4.24 18.29 13.90
CA GLU A 285 -5.64 17.94 14.24
C GLU A 285 -6.57 17.66 13.05
N LYS A 286 -6.19 17.96 11.79
CA LYS A 286 -7.06 17.74 10.62
C LYS A 286 -7.02 16.30 10.10
N ILE A 287 -5.86 15.65 10.12
CA ILE A 287 -5.68 14.27 9.61
C ILE A 287 -6.11 13.24 10.67
N TRP A 288 -5.90 13.51 11.96
CA TRP A 288 -6.31 12.62 13.05
C TRP A 288 -7.83 12.60 13.35
N ARG A 289 -8.62 13.56 12.86
CA ARG A 289 -10.07 13.61 13.14
C ARG A 289 -10.94 12.83 12.16
N LYS A 290 -10.45 12.49 10.97
CA LYS A 290 -11.16 11.60 10.04
C LYS A 290 -10.99 10.12 10.43
N ALA A 291 -9.90 9.76 11.12
CA ALA A 291 -9.65 8.42 11.66
C ALA A 291 -9.85 8.35 13.19
N ASN A 292 -11.10 8.01 13.59
CA ASN A 292 -11.56 7.43 14.86
C ASN A 292 -12.22 8.26 15.98
N VAL A 293 -13.32 7.66 16.44
CA VAL A 293 -14.00 7.82 17.72
C VAL A 293 -13.00 7.70 18.88
N ARG A 294 -12.80 8.84 19.54
CA ARG A 294 -12.20 9.11 20.87
C ARG A 294 -10.69 8.80 21.08
N PRO A 295 -9.98 9.71 21.78
CA PRO A 295 -8.56 9.58 22.04
C PRO A 295 -8.30 8.72 23.29
N VAL A 296 -7.25 7.90 23.24
CA VAL A 296 -6.49 7.52 24.43
C VAL A 296 -5.16 8.26 24.33
N ALA A 297 -4.87 9.04 25.36
CA ALA A 297 -3.66 9.85 25.49
C ALA A 297 -2.40 8.97 25.51
N ASP A 298 -1.27 9.59 25.15
CA ASP A 298 0.10 9.08 25.16
C ASP A 298 0.63 8.47 23.85
N ALA A 299 0.85 9.34 22.85
CA ALA A 299 1.88 9.12 21.83
C ALA A 299 2.65 10.44 21.61
N LEU A 300 3.98 10.38 21.82
CA LEU A 300 4.93 11.48 21.63
C LEU A 300 5.13 11.80 20.14
N PRO A 301 5.43 13.06 19.75
CA PRO A 301 5.50 13.47 18.35
C PRO A 301 6.80 13.02 17.65
N LEU A 302 6.64 12.27 16.54
CA LEU A 302 7.67 11.78 15.62
C LEU A 302 7.93 12.77 14.46
N THR A 303 8.35 14.00 14.72
CA THR A 303 8.54 15.00 13.63
C THR A 303 9.98 15.43 13.35
N ASN A 304 11.00 14.94 14.06
CA ASN A 304 12.37 15.43 13.85
C ASN A 304 13.44 14.37 13.48
N GLN A 305 13.15 13.07 13.54
CA GLN A 305 14.16 12.06 13.18
C GLN A 305 14.13 11.65 11.70
N PHE A 306 12.99 11.75 11.01
CA PHE A 306 12.89 11.38 9.58
C PHE A 306 13.43 12.48 8.65
N LEU A 307 13.28 13.77 8.99
CA LEU A 307 13.70 14.89 8.13
C LEU A 307 15.22 15.06 8.04
N HIS A 308 15.98 14.78 9.11
CA HIS A 308 17.43 15.01 9.12
C HIS A 308 18.30 13.85 8.57
N HIS A 309 17.73 12.68 8.31
CA HIS A 309 18.47 11.55 7.72
C HIS A 309 18.15 11.28 6.24
N ARG A 310 17.13 11.91 5.65
CA ARG A 310 16.75 11.70 4.24
C ARG A 310 17.73 12.27 3.21
N ASN A 311 18.52 13.31 3.55
CA ASN A 311 19.53 13.85 2.65
C ASN A 311 20.74 12.91 2.39
N ASN A 312 20.86 11.80 3.14
CA ASN A 312 21.98 10.85 2.98
C ASN A 312 21.57 9.43 2.57
N PHE A 313 20.27 9.15 2.38
CA PHE A 313 19.77 7.80 2.08
C PHE A 313 19.07 7.65 0.73
N CYS A 314 18.96 8.75 -0.04
CA CYS A 314 18.71 8.63 -1.47
C CYS A 314 20.05 8.31 -2.16
N TYR A 315 20.17 7.10 -2.71
CA TYR A 315 21.33 6.50 -3.39
C TYR A 315 22.35 5.76 -2.50
N ALA A 316 21.99 4.51 -2.17
CA ALA A 316 22.91 3.40 -2.31
C ALA A 316 22.22 2.25 -3.07
N ARG A 317 22.00 2.46 -4.38
CA ARG A 317 22.07 1.45 -5.44
C ARG A 317 22.07 2.16 -6.79
#